data_AF-A0A8T6DJ79-F1
#
_entry.id   AF-A0A8T6DJ79-F1
#
_cell.length_a   1.000
_cell.length_b   1.000
_cell.length_c   1.000
_cell.angle_alpha   90.00
_cell.angle_beta   90.00
_cell.angle_gamma   90.00
#
_symmetry.space_group_name_H-M   'P 1'
#
loop_
_entity.id
_entity.type
_entity.pdbx_description
1 polymer ?
#
loop_
_entity_poly.entity_id
_entity_poly.type
_entity_poly.pdbx_seq_one_letter_code
_entity_poly.pdbx_strand_id
1 'polypeptide(L)'
;MVSVSPSTMNRVRLRFLLIAFAVSLLAIALFAYAFFGIVWTLAPLAVSALAFAVSLGRMSRRSLSLFWLDLQLLLGNAPVAVSERNTKSSERADISKPSHPPSSLAQLPASQETAMPSTPSSATAENEATDAPASAAPIPPSPSQISPMTALGMSERQIGVLLFIMGLLAATFSLYMFPKGAPYTQAWWSYALSVALTLASVPAFDGGWSAFIARFRRGYRVSFEPRGLLPWVALAAILLFGLLIRLYNLDGFPPGLWFDEADNLDQARLIAENPAYTALYVPSNNLPSLFLLPIALVVKFAGVSITSARLVAVLFGVAGIVAIFLMLRHMSGVAAGLIAAFLTAVMRWDINWSRIGMHGITAPFFAALTAWLTYRALDKGRAMDFALAGTMLGFGMWFYAAYRLFALVIAFVLLHSLVFGKHDRRRLIANIGVMALFSLIVTLPIVQFAALNPAEYFERTQSTSIFQHVAEGEEFSALVQNFRKHLTMFHIEGDPNGRHNLPGAPMLDIISGMLM
;
A
#
# COMPACT_ATOMS: atom_id res chain seq x y z
N MET A 1 32.73 26.73 -19.14
CA MET A 1 31.67 25.77 -18.76
C MET A 1 30.92 25.37 -20.02
N VAL A 2 30.80 24.08 -20.34
CA VAL A 2 30.11 23.61 -21.55
C VAL A 2 28.63 23.38 -21.22
N SER A 3 27.73 24.13 -21.84
CA SER A 3 26.28 23.99 -21.65
C SER A 3 25.74 22.81 -22.47
N VAL A 4 25.48 21.68 -21.80
CA VAL A 4 24.86 20.51 -22.43
C VAL A 4 23.37 20.78 -22.65
N SER A 5 22.86 20.58 -23.88
CA SER A 5 21.46 20.87 -24.20
C SER A 5 20.47 19.99 -23.41
N PRO A 6 19.26 20.50 -23.07
CA PRO A 6 18.22 19.69 -22.42
C PRO A 6 17.84 18.42 -23.20
N SER A 7 17.95 18.45 -24.54
CA SER A 7 17.65 17.30 -25.41
C SER A 7 18.64 16.15 -25.23
N THR A 8 19.90 16.45 -24.92
CA THR A 8 20.95 15.45 -24.68
C THR A 8 20.73 14.76 -23.34
N MET A 9 20.35 15.53 -22.32
CA MET A 9 20.10 15.04 -20.96
C MET A 9 18.91 14.07 -20.89
N ASN A 10 17.85 14.31 -21.69
CA ASN A 10 16.72 13.38 -21.77
C ASN A 10 17.06 12.06 -22.50
N ARG A 11 17.90 12.08 -23.55
CA ARG A 11 18.35 10.84 -24.21
C ARG A 11 19.24 9.97 -23.32
N VAL A 12 20.09 10.61 -22.50
CA VAL A 12 20.89 9.90 -21.49
C VAL A 12 19.98 9.26 -20.44
N ARG A 13 18.97 9.98 -19.91
CA ARG A 13 17.98 9.42 -18.97
C ARG A 13 17.20 8.24 -19.56
N LEU A 14 16.75 8.32 -20.82
CA LEU A 14 16.01 7.23 -21.47
C LEU A 14 16.89 5.99 -21.69
N ARG A 15 18.14 6.16 -22.16
CA ARG A 15 19.10 5.06 -22.27
C ARG A 15 19.44 4.44 -20.91
N PHE A 16 19.56 5.27 -19.87
CA PHE A 16 19.78 4.79 -18.51
C PHE A 16 18.58 4.01 -17.97
N LEU A 17 17.35 4.43 -18.26
CA LEU A 17 16.12 3.71 -17.91
C LEU A 17 16.02 2.35 -18.63
N LEU A 18 16.36 2.27 -19.92
CA LEU A 18 16.36 1.02 -20.67
C LEU A 18 17.45 0.05 -20.20
N ILE A 19 18.67 0.55 -19.93
CA ILE A 19 19.75 -0.27 -19.35
C ILE A 19 19.38 -0.72 -17.93
N ALA A 20 18.81 0.17 -17.11
CA ALA A 20 18.32 -0.18 -15.78
C ALA A 20 17.21 -1.24 -15.87
N PHE A 21 16.28 -1.15 -16.82
CA PHE A 21 15.23 -2.15 -17.05
C PHE A 21 15.80 -3.53 -17.45
N ALA A 22 16.77 -3.57 -18.38
CA ALA A 22 17.45 -4.81 -18.74
C ALA A 22 18.22 -5.44 -17.56
N VAL A 23 18.94 -4.62 -16.78
CA VAL A 23 19.61 -5.05 -15.54
C VAL A 23 18.59 -5.47 -14.48
N SER A 24 17.40 -4.86 -14.44
CA SER A 24 16.29 -5.25 -13.55
C SER A 24 15.75 -6.62 -13.91
N LEU A 25 15.55 -6.93 -15.20
CA LEU A 25 15.11 -8.25 -15.64
C LEU A 25 16.12 -9.34 -15.27
N LEU A 26 17.42 -9.07 -15.47
CA LEU A 26 18.48 -10.00 -15.06
C LEU A 26 18.55 -10.17 -13.53
N ALA A 27 18.42 -9.08 -12.77
CA ALA A 27 18.39 -9.11 -11.32
C ALA A 27 17.12 -9.79 -10.78
N ILE A 28 15.97 -9.65 -11.44
CA ILE A 28 14.72 -10.33 -11.11
C ILE A 28 14.83 -11.83 -11.41
N ALA A 29 15.48 -12.24 -12.50
CA ALA A 29 15.73 -13.65 -12.78
C ALA A 29 16.65 -14.30 -11.73
N LEU A 30 17.76 -13.63 -11.38
CA LEU A 30 18.69 -14.09 -10.33
C LEU A 30 18.06 -14.05 -8.93
N PHE A 31 17.26 -13.01 -8.64
CA PHE A 31 16.52 -12.92 -7.39
C PHE A 31 15.42 -13.97 -7.32
N ALA A 32 14.68 -14.25 -8.39
CA ALA A 32 13.68 -15.32 -8.41
C ALA A 32 14.34 -16.68 -8.13
N TYR A 33 15.48 -16.97 -8.77
CA TYR A 33 16.26 -18.19 -8.51
C TYR A 33 16.66 -18.33 -7.02
N ALA A 34 17.20 -17.28 -6.40
CA ALA A 34 17.54 -17.29 -4.97
C ALA A 34 16.31 -17.28 -4.05
N PHE A 35 15.26 -16.55 -4.41
CA PHE A 35 14.04 -16.33 -3.63
C PHE A 35 13.16 -17.58 -3.62
N PHE A 36 13.07 -18.35 -4.71
CA PHE A 36 12.38 -19.64 -4.66
C PHE A 36 13.06 -20.61 -3.68
N GLY A 37 14.40 -20.64 -3.61
CA GLY A 37 15.13 -21.41 -2.59
C GLY A 37 14.91 -20.91 -1.14
N ILE A 38 14.89 -19.59 -0.93
CA ILE A 38 14.73 -18.98 0.40
C ILE A 38 13.26 -19.01 0.88
N VAL A 39 12.27 -18.89 -0.02
CA VAL A 39 10.85 -18.97 0.31
C VAL A 39 10.43 -20.40 0.63
N TRP A 40 10.93 -21.38 -0.12
CA TRP A 40 10.70 -22.80 0.21
C TRP A 40 11.19 -23.19 1.59
N THR A 41 12.24 -22.53 2.10
CA THR A 41 12.82 -22.82 3.42
C THR A 41 12.24 -21.96 4.55
N LEU A 42 12.00 -20.65 4.32
CA LEU A 42 11.57 -19.72 5.38
C LEU A 42 10.06 -19.47 5.48
N ALA A 43 9.29 -19.62 4.39
CA ALA A 43 7.84 -19.43 4.47
C ALA A 43 7.13 -20.46 5.37
N PRO A 44 7.48 -21.76 5.36
CA PRO A 44 6.92 -22.73 6.30
C PRO A 44 7.22 -22.38 7.76
N LEU A 45 8.43 -21.86 8.05
CA LEU A 45 8.83 -21.40 9.39
C LEU A 45 8.03 -20.19 9.86
N ALA A 46 7.83 -19.18 8.99
CA ALA A 46 7.05 -17.99 9.33
C ALA A 46 5.56 -18.30 9.54
N VAL A 47 4.97 -19.16 8.70
CA VAL A 47 3.59 -19.63 8.86
C VAL A 47 3.45 -20.47 10.13
N SER A 48 4.42 -21.35 10.44
CA SER A 48 4.43 -22.15 11.67
C SER A 48 4.54 -21.28 12.92
N ALA A 49 5.40 -20.25 12.92
CA ALA A 49 5.55 -19.32 14.03
C ALA A 49 4.27 -18.49 14.27
N LEU A 50 3.57 -18.08 13.21
CA LEU A 50 2.30 -17.36 13.30
C LEU A 50 1.16 -18.27 13.78
N ALA A 51 1.07 -19.50 13.26
CA ALA A 51 0.11 -20.51 13.73
C ALA A 51 0.34 -20.88 15.21
N PHE A 52 1.60 -20.97 15.63
CA PHE A 52 1.98 -21.21 17.02
C PHE A 52 1.56 -20.05 17.94
N ALA A 53 1.79 -18.80 17.54
CA ALA A 53 1.32 -17.62 18.27
C ALA A 53 -0.21 -17.56 18.38
N VAL A 54 -0.93 -17.92 17.32
CA VAL A 54 -2.42 -18.01 17.33
C VAL A 54 -2.90 -19.15 18.24
N SER A 55 -2.19 -20.28 18.27
CA SER A 55 -2.52 -21.42 19.15
C SER A 55 -2.33 -21.07 20.63
N LEU A 56 -1.22 -20.41 20.99
CA LEU A 56 -0.97 -19.87 22.33
C LEU A 56 -2.08 -18.90 22.77
N GLY A 57 -2.59 -18.06 21.85
CA GLY A 57 -3.71 -17.16 22.12
C GLY A 57 -5.07 -17.85 22.37
N ARG A 58 -5.20 -19.15 22.08
CA ARG A 58 -6.42 -19.95 22.31
C ARG A 58 -6.33 -20.87 23.54
N MET A 59 -5.17 -20.97 24.18
CA MET A 59 -4.96 -21.82 25.35
C MET A 59 -5.61 -21.26 26.62
N SER A 60 -6.07 -22.15 27.51
CA SER A 60 -6.50 -21.76 28.85
C SER A 60 -5.31 -21.25 29.68
N ARG A 61 -5.55 -20.38 30.69
CA ARG A 61 -4.48 -19.90 31.58
C ARG A 61 -3.67 -21.04 32.23
N ARG A 62 -4.33 -22.17 32.55
CA ARG A 62 -3.70 -23.36 33.14
C ARG A 62 -2.85 -24.15 32.12
N SER A 63 -3.26 -24.15 30.85
CA SER A 63 -2.51 -24.75 29.73
C SER A 63 -1.28 -23.90 29.39
N LEU A 64 -1.43 -22.58 29.35
CA LEU A 64 -0.32 -21.63 29.17
C LEU A 64 0.72 -21.75 30.29
N SER A 65 0.31 -21.84 31.57
CA SER A 65 1.26 -22.00 32.67
C SER A 65 2.05 -23.31 32.62
N LEU A 66 1.43 -24.41 32.16
CA LEU A 66 2.13 -25.68 31.95
C LEU A 66 3.10 -25.59 30.77
N PHE A 67 2.64 -25.06 29.63
CA PHE A 67 3.50 -24.82 28.47
C PHE A 67 4.74 -23.95 28.80
N TRP A 68 4.57 -22.88 29.60
CA TRP A 68 5.70 -22.06 30.04
C TRP A 68 6.64 -22.79 31.01
N LEU A 69 6.12 -23.69 31.84
CA LEU A 69 6.94 -24.53 32.73
C LEU A 69 7.76 -25.55 31.92
N ASP A 70 7.12 -26.24 30.98
CA ASP A 70 7.77 -27.19 30.07
C ASP A 70 8.82 -26.50 29.20
N LEU A 71 8.54 -25.29 28.71
CA LEU A 71 9.49 -24.47 27.96
C LEU A 71 10.67 -24.01 28.82
N GLN A 72 10.45 -23.65 30.08
CA GLN A 72 11.53 -23.31 31.03
C GLN A 72 12.42 -24.53 31.35
N LEU A 73 11.82 -25.72 31.48
CA LEU A 73 12.54 -26.98 31.64
C LEU A 73 13.36 -27.31 30.37
N LEU A 74 12.78 -27.12 29.17
CA LEU A 74 13.48 -27.34 27.90
C LEU A 74 14.66 -26.38 27.68
N LEU A 75 14.54 -25.15 28.19
CA LEU A 75 15.56 -24.11 28.13
C LEU A 75 16.54 -24.13 29.32
N GLY A 76 16.49 -25.16 30.17
CA GLY A 76 17.44 -25.38 31.28
C GLY A 76 17.25 -24.47 32.51
N ASN A 77 16.18 -23.67 32.56
CA ASN A 77 15.91 -22.71 33.62
C ASN A 77 14.86 -23.24 34.61
N ALA A 78 15.22 -24.28 35.37
CA ALA A 78 14.37 -24.78 36.46
C ALA A 78 14.49 -23.88 37.72
N PRO A 79 13.38 -23.34 38.27
CA PRO A 79 13.41 -22.64 39.55
C PRO A 79 13.57 -23.64 40.71
N VAL A 80 14.50 -23.36 41.62
CA VAL A 80 14.71 -24.16 42.84
C VAL A 80 13.53 -23.97 43.80
N ALA A 81 12.72 -25.01 43.97
CA ALA A 81 11.66 -25.04 44.96
C ALA A 81 12.23 -25.35 46.35
N VAL A 82 12.41 -24.32 47.19
CA VAL A 82 12.71 -24.50 48.61
C VAL A 82 11.41 -24.89 49.33
N SER A 83 11.29 -26.14 49.77
CA SER A 83 10.18 -26.55 50.63
C SER A 83 10.45 -26.14 52.07
N GLU A 84 9.59 -25.30 52.66
CA GLU A 84 9.57 -25.13 54.11
C GLU A 84 9.19 -26.46 54.79
N ARG A 85 10.06 -26.99 55.64
CA ARG A 85 9.68 -28.00 56.63
C ARG A 85 10.46 -27.80 57.93
N ASN A 86 9.74 -27.39 58.97
CA ASN A 86 10.24 -27.23 60.33
C ASN A 86 10.87 -28.52 60.89
N THR A 87 12.06 -28.43 61.47
CA THR A 87 12.40 -29.04 62.79
C THR A 87 13.70 -28.47 63.41
N LYS A 88 13.58 -28.03 64.67
CA LYS A 88 14.57 -27.90 65.78
C LYS A 88 15.91 -28.64 65.55
N SER A 89 17.12 -28.18 65.96
CA SER A 89 17.55 -27.67 67.29
C SER A 89 19.06 -27.32 67.32
N SER A 90 19.50 -26.46 68.27
CA SER A 90 20.91 -26.21 68.73
C SER A 90 21.94 -25.70 67.69
N GLU A 91 22.92 -24.84 67.99
CA GLU A 91 23.47 -24.38 69.28
C GLU A 91 24.06 -22.93 69.23
N ARG A 92 24.60 -22.45 70.37
CA ARG A 92 25.26 -21.15 70.64
C ARG A 92 26.48 -20.88 69.71
N ALA A 93 27.11 -19.70 69.55
CA ALA A 93 27.18 -18.40 70.27
C ALA A 93 27.93 -17.38 69.34
N ASP A 94 28.12 -16.06 69.56
CA ASP A 94 27.47 -14.97 70.34
C ASP A 94 28.05 -13.60 69.87
N ILE A 95 27.68 -12.45 70.51
CA ILE A 95 28.41 -11.13 70.58
C ILE A 95 28.89 -10.50 69.23
N SER A 96 28.56 -9.26 68.81
CA SER A 96 28.32 -8.00 69.52
C SER A 96 27.47 -6.96 68.73
N LYS A 97 26.89 -6.02 69.50
CA LYS A 97 26.15 -4.77 69.16
C LYS A 97 27.12 -3.57 68.89
N PRO A 98 26.67 -2.31 68.65
CA PRO A 98 25.32 -1.76 68.35
C PRO A 98 25.25 -0.73 67.17
N SER A 99 24.05 -0.19 67.02
CA SER A 99 23.51 0.78 66.05
C SER A 99 23.63 2.30 66.36
N HIS A 100 23.54 3.10 65.27
CA HIS A 100 22.85 4.41 65.11
C HIS A 100 23.48 5.77 65.56
N PRO A 101 23.07 6.93 64.93
CA PRO A 101 23.75 8.25 64.93
C PRO A 101 22.91 9.35 65.69
N PRO A 102 23.11 10.71 65.63
CA PRO A 102 23.05 11.59 64.41
C PRO A 102 23.83 12.96 64.44
N SER A 103 23.54 13.83 63.45
CA SER A 103 23.40 15.32 63.49
C SER A 103 24.58 16.34 63.40
N SER A 104 24.53 17.13 62.29
CA SER A 104 24.64 18.62 62.18
C SER A 104 25.98 19.42 62.20
N LEU A 105 25.93 20.64 61.59
CA LEU A 105 26.91 21.77 61.56
C LEU A 105 28.06 21.70 60.50
N ALA A 106 28.62 22.79 59.91
CA ALA A 106 28.21 24.21 59.75
C ALA A 106 29.08 24.99 58.68
N GLN A 107 28.48 26.05 58.06
CA GLN A 107 28.99 27.43 57.76
C GLN A 107 30.29 27.80 56.95
N LEU A 108 30.09 28.50 55.80
CA LEU A 108 30.60 29.87 55.37
C LEU A 108 32.13 30.22 55.32
N PRO A 109 32.64 31.42 54.86
CA PRO A 109 32.04 32.66 54.22
C PRO A 109 32.83 33.36 53.03
N ALA A 110 32.25 34.48 52.50
CA ALA A 110 32.83 35.75 51.93
C ALA A 110 33.76 35.76 50.66
N SER A 111 33.93 36.81 49.83
CA SER A 111 33.85 38.31 49.91
C SER A 111 33.47 38.96 48.53
N GLN A 112 32.72 40.09 48.39
CA GLN A 112 33.08 41.56 48.36
C GLN A 112 34.02 42.02 47.20
N GLU A 113 33.94 43.21 46.55
CA GLU A 113 33.51 44.58 46.99
C GLU A 113 33.25 45.63 45.82
N THR A 114 32.44 46.70 46.08
CA THR A 114 32.46 48.16 45.63
C THR A 114 32.83 48.67 44.18
N ALA A 115 32.49 49.89 43.68
CA ALA A 115 31.54 51.01 43.99
C ALA A 115 31.41 52.06 42.81
N MET A 116 30.49 53.04 42.93
CA MET A 116 30.18 54.19 42.01
C MET A 116 31.09 55.44 42.25
N PRO A 117 30.83 56.74 41.88
CA PRO A 117 29.76 57.41 41.07
C PRO A 117 30.17 58.60 40.15
N SER A 118 29.23 59.20 39.39
CA SER A 118 28.89 60.65 39.43
C SER A 118 27.92 61.15 38.32
N THR A 119 27.11 62.15 38.69
CA THR A 119 26.17 63.00 37.90
C THR A 119 26.62 64.47 38.07
N PRO A 120 26.23 65.53 37.28
CA PRO A 120 24.83 66.05 37.33
C PRO A 120 24.30 66.94 36.16
N SER A 121 23.01 67.27 36.28
CA SER A 121 22.35 68.56 35.92
C SER A 121 22.15 68.98 34.46
N SER A 122 20.90 69.15 34.03
CA SER A 122 20.17 70.42 34.24
C SER A 122 18.73 70.34 33.70
N ALA A 123 17.86 71.25 34.16
CA ALA A 123 16.43 71.25 33.85
C ALA A 123 16.04 72.44 32.96
N THR A 124 14.98 72.27 32.16
CA THR A 124 14.02 73.32 31.80
C THR A 124 12.66 72.66 31.60
N ALA A 125 11.60 73.37 31.97
CA ALA A 125 10.22 72.90 31.84
C ALA A 125 9.39 74.03 31.23
N GLU A 126 8.55 73.71 30.25
CA GLU A 126 7.43 74.55 29.84
C GLU A 126 6.35 73.68 29.20
N ASN A 127 5.08 74.08 29.38
CA ASN A 127 3.90 73.34 28.94
C ASN A 127 3.68 73.51 27.42
N GLU A 128 3.07 72.52 26.75
CA GLU A 128 1.69 72.64 26.23
C GLU A 128 1.23 71.39 25.45
N ALA A 129 -0.08 71.35 25.19
CA ALA A 129 -0.79 70.48 24.24
C ALA A 129 -0.79 68.95 24.51
N THR A 130 -1.95 68.49 24.98
CA THR A 130 -2.40 67.09 24.87
C THR A 130 -2.60 66.67 23.42
N ASP A 131 -1.86 65.67 22.96
CA ASP A 131 -2.30 64.80 21.86
C ASP A 131 -1.82 63.36 22.09
N ALA A 132 -2.76 62.43 22.22
CA ALA A 132 -2.46 61.04 22.57
C ALA A 132 -2.28 60.19 21.30
N PRO A 133 -1.09 59.60 21.04
CA PRO A 133 -0.95 58.65 19.94
C PRO A 133 -1.73 57.37 20.27
N ALA A 134 -2.64 57.00 19.37
CA ALA A 134 -3.52 55.85 19.55
C ALA A 134 -2.74 54.55 19.84
N SER A 135 -3.26 53.76 20.79
CA SER A 135 -2.74 52.43 21.12
C SER A 135 -2.56 51.60 19.84
N ALA A 136 -1.30 51.23 19.55
CA ALA A 136 -0.98 50.36 18.43
C ALA A 136 -1.65 49.00 18.65
N ALA A 137 -2.67 48.70 17.84
CA ALA A 137 -3.36 47.42 17.89
C ALA A 137 -2.34 46.27 17.73
N PRO A 138 -2.45 45.19 18.52
CA PRO A 138 -1.48 44.11 18.48
C PRO A 138 -1.40 43.52 17.06
N ILE A 139 -0.18 43.44 16.52
CA ILE A 139 0.10 42.86 15.21
C ILE A 139 -0.50 41.45 15.18
N PRO A 140 -1.42 41.13 14.25
CA PRO A 140 -2.01 39.81 14.19
C PRO A 140 -0.91 38.78 13.92
N PRO A 141 -0.87 37.64 14.65
CA PRO A 141 0.18 36.66 14.50
C PRO A 141 0.23 36.11 13.08
N SER A 142 1.44 35.81 12.60
CA SER A 142 1.65 35.30 11.25
C SER A 142 0.79 34.04 10.99
N PRO A 143 0.25 33.83 9.76
CA PRO A 143 -0.65 32.71 9.46
C PRO A 143 -0.07 31.31 9.69
N SER A 144 1.23 31.19 10.00
CA SER A 144 1.93 29.95 10.36
C SER A 144 1.84 29.56 11.84
N GLN A 145 1.32 30.41 12.73
CA GLN A 145 1.31 30.15 14.18
C GLN A 145 -0.06 29.71 14.75
N ILE A 146 -1.15 29.89 14.02
CA ILE A 146 -2.47 29.41 14.44
C ILE A 146 -2.65 27.98 13.93
N SER A 147 -2.31 26.99 14.75
CA SER A 147 -2.87 25.65 14.58
C SER A 147 -4.38 25.77 14.78
N PRO A 148 -5.23 25.49 13.78
CA PRO A 148 -6.67 25.65 13.95
C PRO A 148 -7.16 24.61 14.95
N MET A 149 -7.45 25.06 16.17
CA MET A 149 -8.18 24.25 17.14
C MET A 149 -9.51 23.88 16.48
N THR A 150 -9.73 22.57 16.32
CA THR A 150 -11.01 22.07 15.83
C THR A 150 -12.10 22.33 16.87
N ALA A 151 -13.37 22.18 16.50
CA ALA A 151 -14.50 22.34 17.43
C ALA A 151 -14.43 21.41 18.66
N LEU A 152 -13.59 20.38 18.63
CA LEU A 152 -13.31 19.43 19.72
C LEU A 152 -12.12 19.84 20.60
N GLY A 153 -11.51 21.01 20.39
CA GLY A 153 -10.31 21.47 21.10
C GLY A 153 -9.02 20.71 20.77
N MET A 154 -9.09 19.66 19.93
CA MET A 154 -7.95 18.85 19.52
C MET A 154 -7.15 19.50 18.39
N SER A 155 -5.83 19.33 18.44
CA SER A 155 -4.94 19.61 17.31
C SER A 155 -5.14 18.59 16.18
N GLU A 156 -4.84 19.00 14.94
CA GLU A 156 -4.97 18.14 13.76
C GLU A 156 -4.22 16.81 13.93
N ARG A 157 -2.99 16.84 14.45
CA ARG A 157 -2.19 15.63 14.68
C ARG A 157 -2.82 14.67 15.70
N GLN A 158 -3.49 15.17 16.74
CA GLN A 158 -4.23 14.31 17.68
C GLN A 158 -5.43 13.64 17.02
N ILE A 159 -6.12 14.33 16.12
CA ILE A 159 -7.20 13.74 15.30
C ILE A 159 -6.64 12.67 14.37
N GLY A 160 -5.49 12.92 13.74
CA GLY A 160 -4.77 11.92 12.94
C GLY A 160 -4.49 10.64 13.72
N VAL A 161 -3.89 10.77 14.91
CA VAL A 161 -3.62 9.63 15.79
C VAL A 161 -4.91 8.90 16.20
N LEU A 162 -5.98 9.62 16.55
CA LEU A 162 -7.26 9.02 16.92
C LEU A 162 -7.89 8.24 15.75
N LEU A 163 -7.95 8.84 14.55
CA LEU A 163 -8.44 8.19 13.33
C LEU A 163 -7.63 6.93 13.01
N PHE A 164 -6.30 7.00 13.14
CA PHE A 164 -5.42 5.85 12.89
C PHE A 164 -5.67 4.72 13.91
N ILE A 165 -5.78 5.03 15.21
CA ILE A 165 -6.10 4.05 16.26
C ILE A 165 -7.48 3.40 16.02
N MET A 166 -8.52 4.20 15.75
CA MET A 166 -9.85 3.65 15.44
C MET A 166 -9.83 2.78 14.19
N GLY A 167 -9.04 3.15 13.18
CA GLY A 167 -8.81 2.33 11.98
C GLY A 167 -8.12 1.00 12.29
N LEU A 168 -7.10 0.97 13.17
CA LEU A 168 -6.46 -0.26 13.62
C LEU A 168 -7.37 -1.15 14.46
N LEU A 169 -8.22 -0.56 15.32
CA LEU A 169 -9.22 -1.30 16.10
C LEU A 169 -10.26 -1.94 15.17
N ALA A 170 -10.72 -1.23 14.13
CA ALA A 170 -11.61 -1.75 13.11
C ALA A 170 -10.96 -2.88 12.27
N ALA A 171 -9.66 -2.79 11.96
CA ALA A 171 -8.92 -3.89 11.33
C ALA A 171 -8.86 -5.12 12.26
N THR A 172 -8.46 -4.93 13.51
CA THR A 172 -8.38 -6.02 14.50
C THR A 172 -9.71 -6.72 14.68
N PHE A 173 -10.81 -5.96 14.78
CA PHE A 173 -12.15 -6.52 14.86
C PHE A 173 -12.56 -7.24 13.56
N SER A 174 -12.23 -6.70 12.39
CA SER A 174 -12.46 -7.38 11.11
C SER A 174 -11.76 -8.75 11.04
N LEU A 175 -10.46 -8.80 11.38
CA LEU A 175 -9.69 -10.04 11.47
C LEU A 175 -10.22 -11.02 12.51
N TYR A 176 -10.77 -10.53 13.62
CA TYR A 176 -11.40 -11.40 14.61
C TYR A 176 -12.70 -12.04 14.12
N MET A 177 -13.38 -11.40 13.15
CA MET A 177 -14.69 -11.82 12.66
C MET A 177 -14.63 -12.67 11.39
N PHE A 178 -13.68 -12.45 10.46
CA PHE A 178 -13.55 -13.28 9.25
C PHE A 178 -13.44 -14.80 9.54
N PRO A 179 -12.62 -15.28 10.51
CA PRO A 179 -12.50 -16.71 10.81
C PRO A 179 -13.72 -17.33 11.51
N LYS A 180 -14.74 -16.56 11.89
CA LYS A 180 -15.96 -17.09 12.52
C LYS A 180 -16.95 -17.68 11.52
N GLY A 181 -16.73 -17.48 10.22
CA GLY A 181 -17.67 -17.88 9.18
C GLY A 181 -18.80 -16.87 8.98
N ALA A 182 -19.77 -17.24 8.14
CA ALA A 182 -20.91 -16.39 7.83
C ALA A 182 -21.85 -16.20 9.05
N PRO A 183 -22.51 -15.03 9.18
CA PRO A 183 -22.49 -13.89 8.27
C PRO A 183 -21.25 -12.97 8.44
N TYR A 184 -20.59 -12.67 7.33
CA TYR A 184 -19.38 -11.84 7.24
C TYR A 184 -19.64 -10.32 7.29
N THR A 185 -20.91 -9.88 7.38
CA THR A 185 -21.32 -8.47 7.35
C THR A 185 -20.48 -7.57 8.26
N GLN A 186 -20.26 -8.00 9.51
CA GLN A 186 -19.49 -7.22 10.49
C GLN A 186 -17.98 -7.19 10.18
N ALA A 187 -17.44 -8.26 9.58
CA ALA A 187 -16.05 -8.32 9.14
C ALA A 187 -15.79 -7.35 7.97
N TRP A 188 -16.68 -7.32 6.97
CA TRP A 188 -16.60 -6.44 5.81
C TRP A 188 -16.78 -4.95 6.16
N TRP A 189 -17.78 -4.59 6.97
CA TRP A 189 -17.97 -3.20 7.38
C TRP A 189 -16.79 -2.67 8.20
N SER A 190 -16.24 -3.49 9.08
CA SER A 190 -15.08 -3.10 9.90
C SER A 190 -13.78 -3.04 9.09
N TYR A 191 -13.64 -3.88 8.05
CA TYR A 191 -12.55 -3.75 7.07
C TYR A 191 -12.65 -2.44 6.28
N ALA A 192 -13.82 -2.14 5.71
CA ALA A 192 -14.05 -0.91 4.96
C ALA A 192 -13.83 0.35 5.83
N LEU A 193 -14.33 0.33 7.07
CA LEU A 193 -14.11 1.39 8.05
C LEU A 193 -12.62 1.54 8.40
N SER A 194 -11.88 0.43 8.55
CA SER A 194 -10.44 0.46 8.81
C SER A 194 -9.67 1.17 7.70
N VAL A 195 -9.89 0.78 6.44
CA VAL A 195 -9.21 1.40 5.29
C VAL A 195 -9.57 2.88 5.17
N ALA A 196 -10.84 3.24 5.38
CA ALA A 196 -11.29 4.64 5.35
C ALA A 196 -10.65 5.50 6.46
N LEU A 197 -10.68 5.04 7.71
CA LEU A 197 -10.15 5.78 8.86
C LEU A 197 -8.63 5.90 8.82
N THR A 198 -7.93 4.83 8.45
CA THR A 198 -6.47 4.87 8.31
C THR A 198 -6.05 5.83 7.21
N LEU A 199 -6.71 5.83 6.03
CA LEU A 199 -6.43 6.82 4.97
C LEU A 199 -6.74 8.26 5.40
N ALA A 200 -7.86 8.47 6.11
CA ALA A 200 -8.25 9.77 6.64
C ALA A 200 -7.27 10.31 7.71
N SER A 201 -6.50 9.43 8.37
CA SER A 201 -5.45 9.85 9.30
C SER A 201 -4.26 10.53 8.62
N VAL A 202 -3.91 10.15 7.39
CA VAL A 202 -2.61 10.51 6.79
C VAL A 202 -2.42 12.02 6.55
N PRO A 203 -3.41 12.79 6.05
CA PRO A 203 -3.24 14.25 5.88
C PRO A 203 -2.89 14.94 7.20
N ALA A 204 -3.40 14.42 8.32
CA ALA A 204 -3.31 15.05 9.63
C ALA A 204 -1.89 15.15 10.19
N PHE A 205 -0.97 14.30 9.72
CA PHE A 205 0.43 14.33 10.13
C PHE A 205 1.25 15.41 9.42
N ASP A 206 0.81 15.86 8.23
CA ASP A 206 1.47 16.88 7.39
C ASP A 206 0.70 18.23 7.38
N GLY A 207 -0.30 18.43 8.24
CA GLY A 207 -1.16 19.63 8.26
C GLY A 207 -2.13 19.72 7.06
N GLY A 208 -2.39 18.59 6.41
CA GLY A 208 -3.12 18.47 5.16
C GLY A 208 -4.61 18.80 5.27
N TRP A 209 -5.26 18.55 6.41
CA TRP A 209 -6.65 18.96 6.64
C TRP A 209 -6.76 20.46 6.81
N SER A 210 -5.86 21.09 7.60
CA SER A 210 -5.80 22.55 7.70
C SER A 210 -5.55 23.21 6.35
N ALA A 211 -4.60 22.68 5.56
CA ALA A 211 -4.31 23.16 4.22
C ALA A 211 -5.51 22.98 3.26
N PHE A 212 -6.21 21.85 3.33
CA PHE A 212 -7.42 21.60 2.54
C PHE A 212 -8.56 22.56 2.90
N ILE A 213 -8.87 22.73 4.18
CA ILE A 213 -9.92 23.64 4.67
C ILE A 213 -9.59 25.09 4.31
N ALA A 214 -8.33 25.52 4.49
CA ALA A 214 -7.89 26.86 4.11
C ALA A 214 -8.02 27.09 2.59
N ARG A 215 -7.69 26.08 1.77
CA ARG A 215 -7.82 26.15 0.31
C ARG A 215 -9.26 26.12 -0.17
N PHE A 216 -10.16 25.41 0.53
CA PHE A 216 -11.60 25.45 0.29
C PHE A 216 -12.19 26.83 0.64
N ARG A 217 -11.89 27.35 1.83
CA ARG A 217 -12.36 28.66 2.32
C ARG A 217 -11.91 29.85 1.47
N ARG A 218 -10.74 29.80 0.83
CA ARG A 218 -10.25 30.86 -0.06
C ARG A 218 -11.09 31.01 -1.35
N GLY A 219 -11.91 30.01 -1.68
CA GLY A 219 -12.65 29.94 -2.93
C GLY A 219 -11.72 29.62 -4.12
N TYR A 220 -12.12 28.68 -4.96
CA TYR A 220 -11.43 28.45 -6.22
C TYR A 220 -11.97 29.38 -7.30
N ARG A 221 -11.13 30.30 -7.77
CA ARG A 221 -11.33 30.91 -9.09
C ARG A 221 -10.88 29.90 -10.13
N VAL A 222 -11.84 29.18 -10.72
CA VAL A 222 -11.59 28.31 -11.87
C VAL A 222 -11.46 29.20 -13.10
N SER A 223 -10.24 29.40 -13.59
CA SER A 223 -10.00 30.04 -14.89
C SER A 223 -10.15 29.01 -16.00
N PHE A 224 -11.08 29.25 -16.92
CA PHE A 224 -11.27 28.41 -18.11
C PHE A 224 -10.39 28.91 -19.25
N GLU A 225 -9.14 28.45 -19.28
CA GLU A 225 -8.28 28.64 -20.46
C GLU A 225 -8.52 27.50 -21.46
N PRO A 226 -8.95 27.77 -22.71
CA PRO A 226 -9.23 26.73 -23.70
C PRO A 226 -8.03 25.79 -23.96
N ARG A 227 -6.80 26.34 -23.91
CA ARG A 227 -5.55 25.56 -24.04
C ARG A 227 -5.33 24.59 -22.87
N GLY A 228 -5.79 24.94 -21.67
CA GLY A 228 -5.75 24.06 -20.49
C GLY A 228 -6.83 22.96 -20.52
N LEU A 229 -7.94 23.19 -21.22
CA LEU A 229 -9.02 22.22 -21.42
C LEU A 229 -8.71 21.18 -22.49
N LEU A 230 -8.01 21.56 -23.57
CA LEU A 230 -7.79 20.71 -24.74
C LEU A 230 -7.24 19.30 -24.41
N PRO A 231 -6.27 19.10 -23.51
CA PRO A 231 -5.81 17.76 -23.14
C PRO A 231 -6.86 16.90 -22.43
N TRP A 232 -7.76 17.52 -21.68
CA TRP A 232 -8.84 16.81 -20.98
C TRP A 232 -9.97 16.45 -21.94
N VAL A 233 -10.26 17.30 -22.92
CA VAL A 233 -11.18 16.99 -24.03
C VAL A 233 -10.63 15.84 -24.88
N ALA A 234 -9.32 15.88 -25.22
CA ALA A 234 -8.66 14.80 -25.94
C ALA A 234 -8.69 13.47 -25.14
N LEU A 235 -8.40 13.51 -23.83
CA LEU A 235 -8.53 12.33 -22.97
C LEU A 235 -9.98 11.83 -22.91
N ALA A 236 -10.98 12.72 -22.78
CA ALA A 236 -12.38 12.33 -22.76
C ALA A 236 -12.81 11.67 -24.07
N ALA A 237 -12.34 12.15 -25.22
CA ALA A 237 -12.56 11.53 -26.52
C ALA A 237 -11.91 10.13 -26.61
N ILE A 238 -10.67 9.97 -26.13
CA ILE A 238 -9.98 8.67 -26.06
C ILE A 238 -10.74 7.69 -25.14
N LEU A 239 -11.20 8.14 -23.98
CA LEU A 239 -11.95 7.31 -23.03
C LEU A 239 -13.33 6.91 -23.59
N LEU A 240 -14.04 7.84 -24.23
CA LEU A 240 -15.31 7.55 -24.90
C LEU A 240 -15.12 6.53 -26.02
N PHE A 241 -14.11 6.72 -26.88
CA PHE A 241 -13.79 5.78 -27.95
C PHE A 241 -13.41 4.39 -27.41
N GLY A 242 -12.54 4.34 -26.39
CA GLY A 242 -12.14 3.10 -25.73
C GLY A 242 -13.30 2.37 -25.05
N LEU A 243 -14.23 3.12 -24.44
CA LEU A 243 -15.46 2.60 -23.85
C LEU A 243 -16.41 2.04 -24.92
N LEU A 244 -16.67 2.78 -25.99
CA LEU A 244 -17.56 2.35 -27.07
C LEU A 244 -17.07 1.07 -27.75
N ILE A 245 -15.76 0.96 -28.04
CA ILE A 245 -15.15 -0.27 -28.59
C ILE A 245 -15.29 -1.45 -27.61
N ARG A 246 -15.19 -1.22 -26.30
CA ARG A 246 -15.33 -2.28 -25.30
C ARG A 246 -16.78 -2.71 -25.12
N LEU A 247 -17.75 -1.80 -25.19
CA LEU A 247 -19.19 -2.09 -25.06
C LEU A 247 -19.85 -2.66 -26.33
N TYR A 248 -19.27 -2.44 -27.52
CA TYR A 248 -19.83 -2.90 -28.79
C TYR A 248 -20.02 -4.42 -28.81
N ASN A 249 -21.27 -4.93 -28.84
CA ASN A 249 -21.59 -6.37 -28.85
C ASN A 249 -20.91 -7.14 -27.69
N LEU A 250 -21.03 -6.65 -26.46
CA LEU A 250 -20.33 -7.20 -25.28
C LEU A 250 -20.84 -8.60 -24.86
N ASP A 251 -22.11 -8.87 -25.11
CA ASP A 251 -22.78 -10.14 -24.91
C ASP A 251 -22.43 -11.17 -26.00
N GLY A 252 -22.38 -10.76 -27.27
CA GLY A 252 -22.04 -11.64 -28.39
C GLY A 252 -20.55 -11.80 -28.68
N PHE A 253 -19.67 -10.93 -28.17
CA PHE A 253 -18.22 -10.99 -28.44
C PHE A 253 -17.36 -10.67 -27.18
N PRO A 254 -16.39 -11.52 -26.79
CA PRO A 254 -16.07 -12.83 -27.38
C PRO A 254 -17.26 -13.81 -27.27
N PRO A 255 -17.38 -14.77 -28.19
CA PRO A 255 -18.54 -15.64 -28.29
C PRO A 255 -18.63 -16.63 -27.13
N GLY A 256 -19.84 -16.80 -26.60
CA GLY A 256 -20.11 -17.64 -25.43
C GLY A 256 -19.66 -17.01 -24.12
N LEU A 257 -19.92 -17.71 -23.01
CA LEU A 257 -19.49 -17.36 -21.67
C LEU A 257 -18.48 -18.41 -21.21
N TRP A 258 -17.24 -18.00 -20.91
CA TRP A 258 -16.22 -18.96 -20.46
C TRP A 258 -16.52 -19.46 -19.04
N PHE A 259 -16.06 -20.66 -18.66
CA PHE A 259 -16.41 -21.23 -17.35
C PHE A 259 -15.96 -20.35 -16.17
N ASP A 260 -14.78 -19.72 -16.25
CA ASP A 260 -14.32 -18.76 -15.23
C ASP A 260 -15.23 -17.51 -15.16
N GLU A 261 -15.81 -17.06 -16.29
CA GLU A 261 -16.76 -15.94 -16.31
C GLU A 261 -18.12 -16.37 -15.73
N ALA A 262 -18.55 -17.60 -16.02
CA ALA A 262 -19.80 -18.18 -15.52
C ALA A 262 -19.75 -18.39 -13.99
N ASP A 263 -18.64 -18.90 -13.46
CA ASP A 263 -18.42 -18.99 -12.01
C ASP A 263 -18.42 -17.59 -11.37
N ASN A 264 -17.66 -16.64 -11.90
CA ASN A 264 -17.67 -15.27 -11.39
C ASN A 264 -19.07 -14.63 -11.39
N LEU A 265 -19.88 -14.91 -12.42
CA LEU A 265 -21.26 -14.43 -12.53
C LEU A 265 -22.20 -15.10 -11.50
N ASP A 266 -22.08 -16.41 -11.27
CA ASP A 266 -22.90 -17.10 -10.28
C ASP A 266 -22.52 -16.75 -8.84
N GLN A 267 -21.23 -16.67 -8.54
CA GLN A 267 -20.73 -16.16 -7.25
C GLN A 267 -21.21 -14.72 -7.02
N ALA A 268 -21.17 -13.86 -8.05
CA ALA A 268 -21.69 -12.50 -7.97
C ALA A 268 -23.23 -12.45 -7.78
N ARG A 269 -23.98 -13.39 -8.39
CA ARG A 269 -25.43 -13.55 -8.15
C ARG A 269 -25.71 -13.92 -6.70
N LEU A 270 -25.01 -14.90 -6.14
CA LEU A 270 -25.13 -15.31 -4.74
C LEU A 270 -24.81 -14.15 -3.77
N ILE A 271 -23.78 -13.36 -4.06
CA ILE A 271 -23.45 -12.13 -3.32
C ILE A 271 -24.55 -11.07 -3.46
N ALA A 272 -25.17 -10.92 -4.64
CA ALA A 272 -26.25 -9.96 -4.86
C ALA A 272 -27.53 -10.33 -4.08
N GLU A 273 -27.85 -11.62 -4.02
CA GLU A 273 -28.97 -12.20 -3.28
C GLU A 273 -28.76 -12.10 -1.76
N ASN A 274 -27.57 -12.46 -1.26
CA ASN A 274 -27.27 -12.44 0.17
C ASN A 274 -25.84 -11.95 0.48
N PRO A 275 -25.60 -10.62 0.48
CA PRO A 275 -24.27 -10.04 0.68
C PRO A 275 -23.62 -10.43 2.01
N ALA A 276 -24.42 -10.80 3.02
CA ALA A 276 -23.94 -11.22 4.33
C ALA A 276 -23.12 -12.51 4.30
N TYR A 277 -23.25 -13.33 3.25
CA TYR A 277 -22.54 -14.61 3.10
C TYR A 277 -21.31 -14.51 2.19
N THR A 278 -20.90 -13.30 1.80
CA THR A 278 -19.69 -13.06 0.99
C THR A 278 -18.42 -13.49 1.73
N ALA A 279 -17.93 -14.70 1.43
CA ALA A 279 -16.66 -15.20 1.93
C ALA A 279 -15.48 -14.32 1.44
N LEU A 280 -14.36 -14.37 2.16
CA LEU A 280 -13.15 -13.63 1.81
C LEU A 280 -12.47 -14.18 0.55
N TYR A 281 -12.50 -15.49 0.40
CA TYR A 281 -11.89 -16.26 -0.69
C TYR A 281 -12.96 -17.12 -1.35
N VAL A 282 -12.76 -17.41 -2.64
CA VAL A 282 -13.69 -18.17 -3.48
C VAL A 282 -13.02 -19.50 -3.85
N PRO A 283 -13.51 -20.65 -3.35
CA PRO A 283 -12.83 -21.93 -3.54
C PRO A 283 -12.75 -22.39 -5.01
N SER A 284 -13.75 -22.08 -5.83
CA SER A 284 -13.85 -22.53 -7.23
C SER A 284 -12.72 -22.03 -8.13
N ASN A 285 -12.14 -20.86 -7.82
CA ASN A 285 -11.07 -20.24 -8.60
C ASN A 285 -9.81 -19.92 -7.77
N ASN A 286 -9.82 -20.24 -6.48
CA ASN A 286 -8.81 -19.88 -5.48
C ASN A 286 -8.39 -18.39 -5.54
N LEU A 287 -9.35 -17.46 -5.62
CA LEU A 287 -9.09 -16.00 -5.61
C LEU A 287 -9.90 -15.26 -4.52
N PRO A 288 -9.46 -14.07 -4.09
CA PRO A 288 -10.24 -13.24 -3.18
C PRO A 288 -11.50 -12.66 -3.86
N SER A 289 -12.57 -12.53 -3.09
CA SER A 289 -13.91 -12.17 -3.60
C SER A 289 -14.10 -10.69 -3.98
N LEU A 290 -13.10 -9.82 -3.77
CA LEU A 290 -13.28 -8.36 -3.91
C LEU A 290 -13.59 -7.91 -5.35
N PHE A 291 -13.15 -8.66 -6.36
CA PHE A 291 -13.53 -8.44 -7.77
C PHE A 291 -15.01 -8.74 -8.04
N LEU A 292 -15.62 -9.63 -7.27
CA LEU A 292 -17.01 -10.05 -7.44
C LEU A 292 -18.00 -9.06 -6.83
N LEU A 293 -17.61 -8.29 -5.81
CA LEU A 293 -18.46 -7.26 -5.20
C LEU A 293 -19.01 -6.22 -6.21
N PRO A 294 -18.21 -5.59 -7.10
CA PRO A 294 -18.74 -4.72 -8.13
C PRO A 294 -19.58 -5.46 -9.17
N ILE A 295 -19.31 -6.75 -9.47
CA ILE A 295 -20.14 -7.53 -10.40
C ILE A 295 -21.51 -7.79 -9.75
N ALA A 296 -21.53 -8.17 -8.47
CA ALA A 296 -22.75 -8.37 -7.69
C ALA A 296 -23.60 -7.09 -7.60
N LEU A 297 -22.95 -5.92 -7.51
CA LEU A 297 -23.64 -4.63 -7.58
C LEU A 297 -24.31 -4.40 -8.93
N VAL A 298 -23.64 -4.72 -10.05
CA VAL A 298 -24.23 -4.66 -11.39
C VAL A 298 -25.38 -5.65 -11.52
N VAL A 299 -25.19 -6.92 -11.11
CA VAL A 299 -26.22 -7.97 -11.12
C VAL A 299 -27.44 -7.57 -10.30
N LYS A 300 -27.26 -6.91 -9.15
CA LYS A 300 -28.36 -6.44 -8.30
C LYS A 300 -29.27 -5.40 -8.98
N PHE A 301 -28.75 -4.59 -9.89
CA PHE A 301 -29.51 -3.53 -10.56
C PHE A 301 -29.90 -3.85 -12.01
N ALA A 302 -29.10 -4.61 -12.73
CA ALA A 302 -29.30 -4.96 -14.15
C ALA A 302 -29.68 -6.45 -14.38
N GLY A 303 -29.72 -7.27 -13.33
CA GLY A 303 -29.99 -8.70 -13.42
C GLY A 303 -28.78 -9.52 -13.88
N VAL A 304 -28.96 -10.84 -13.93
CA VAL A 304 -27.94 -11.80 -14.38
C VAL A 304 -27.89 -11.78 -15.92
N SER A 305 -26.74 -11.39 -16.48
CA SER A 305 -26.49 -11.43 -17.93
C SER A 305 -24.99 -11.48 -18.22
N ILE A 306 -24.61 -11.86 -19.45
CA ILE A 306 -23.21 -11.81 -19.92
C ILE A 306 -22.68 -10.36 -19.84
N THR A 307 -23.50 -9.38 -20.22
CA THR A 307 -23.21 -7.94 -20.08
C THR A 307 -22.91 -7.57 -18.63
N SER A 308 -23.70 -8.05 -17.67
CA SER A 308 -23.50 -7.80 -16.24
C SER A 308 -22.16 -8.34 -15.73
N ALA A 309 -21.75 -9.53 -16.20
CA ALA A 309 -20.46 -10.14 -15.85
C ALA A 309 -19.27 -9.34 -16.41
N ARG A 310 -19.38 -8.89 -17.67
CA ARG A 310 -18.29 -8.24 -18.41
C ARG A 310 -18.15 -6.73 -18.14
N LEU A 311 -19.23 -6.05 -17.74
CA LEU A 311 -19.22 -4.58 -17.55
C LEU A 311 -18.15 -4.12 -16.56
N VAL A 312 -17.89 -4.87 -15.49
CA VAL A 312 -16.85 -4.53 -14.51
C VAL A 312 -15.45 -4.61 -15.11
N ALA A 313 -15.18 -5.62 -15.95
CA ALA A 313 -13.93 -5.74 -16.68
C ALA A 313 -13.73 -4.56 -17.66
N VAL A 314 -14.81 -4.12 -18.32
CA VAL A 314 -14.80 -2.94 -19.20
C VAL A 314 -14.42 -1.68 -18.41
N LEU A 315 -15.03 -1.48 -17.24
CA LEU A 315 -14.73 -0.34 -16.36
C LEU A 315 -13.27 -0.36 -15.87
N PHE A 316 -12.71 -1.53 -15.54
CA PHE A 316 -11.30 -1.66 -15.18
C PHE A 316 -10.35 -1.37 -16.35
N GLY A 317 -10.66 -1.80 -17.57
CA GLY A 317 -9.88 -1.44 -18.77
C GLY A 317 -9.89 0.06 -19.04
N VAL A 318 -11.06 0.70 -18.97
CA VAL A 318 -11.19 2.16 -19.14
C VAL A 318 -10.49 2.93 -18.01
N ALA A 319 -10.55 2.43 -16.77
CA ALA A 319 -9.77 2.99 -15.65
C ALA A 319 -8.25 2.79 -15.85
N GLY A 320 -7.83 1.68 -16.49
CA GLY A 320 -6.45 1.41 -16.91
C GLY A 320 -5.91 2.48 -17.87
N ILE A 321 -6.70 2.89 -18.87
CA ILE A 321 -6.37 4.00 -19.78
C ILE A 321 -6.07 5.29 -18.98
N VAL A 322 -6.88 5.60 -17.95
CA VAL A 322 -6.66 6.77 -17.08
C VAL A 322 -5.39 6.63 -16.25
N ALA A 323 -5.13 5.45 -15.67
CA ALA A 323 -3.93 5.19 -14.88
C ALA A 323 -2.65 5.35 -15.72
N ILE A 324 -2.63 4.79 -16.93
CA ILE A 324 -1.54 4.94 -17.91
C ILE A 324 -1.37 6.40 -18.33
N PHE A 325 -2.45 7.12 -18.65
CA PHE A 325 -2.40 8.56 -18.95
C PHE A 325 -1.71 9.33 -17.83
N LEU A 326 -2.13 9.11 -16.58
CA LEU A 326 -1.61 9.81 -15.41
C LEU A 326 -0.12 9.50 -15.17
N MET A 327 0.28 8.23 -15.33
CA MET A 327 1.67 7.80 -15.22
C MET A 327 2.56 8.49 -16.25
N LEU A 328 2.26 8.35 -17.54
CA LEU A 328 3.11 8.86 -18.62
C LEU A 328 3.04 10.40 -18.73
N ARG A 329 1.90 11.02 -18.38
CA ARG A 329 1.82 12.48 -18.23
C ARG A 329 2.77 12.99 -17.16
N HIS A 330 2.85 12.30 -16.03
CA HIS A 330 3.71 12.69 -14.91
C HIS A 330 5.19 12.50 -15.25
N MET A 331 5.55 11.40 -15.92
CA MET A 331 6.94 11.08 -16.28
C MET A 331 7.47 11.82 -17.52
N SER A 332 6.63 12.13 -18.50
CA SER A 332 7.07 12.59 -19.84
C SER A 332 6.17 13.66 -20.47
N GLY A 333 5.25 14.23 -19.69
CA GLY A 333 4.40 15.34 -20.11
C GLY A 333 3.14 14.92 -20.86
N VAL A 334 2.26 15.91 -21.07
CA VAL A 334 0.87 15.70 -21.51
C VAL A 334 0.75 14.93 -22.83
N ALA A 335 1.61 15.22 -23.81
CA ALA A 335 1.58 14.55 -25.11
C ALA A 335 1.89 13.05 -24.99
N ALA A 336 2.92 12.67 -24.22
CA ALA A 336 3.25 11.26 -23.95
C ALA A 336 2.11 10.54 -23.21
N GLY A 337 1.47 11.23 -22.25
CA GLY A 337 0.28 10.72 -21.57
C GLY A 337 -0.87 10.43 -22.53
N LEU A 338 -1.20 11.37 -23.44
CA LEU A 338 -2.28 11.19 -24.43
C LEU A 338 -1.97 10.09 -25.46
N ILE A 339 -0.72 10.00 -25.94
CA ILE A 339 -0.28 8.93 -26.84
C ILE A 339 -0.42 7.58 -26.15
N ALA A 340 0.09 7.43 -24.92
CA ALA A 340 -0.03 6.20 -24.16
C ALA A 340 -1.50 5.82 -23.89
N ALA A 341 -2.35 6.80 -23.53
CA ALA A 341 -3.78 6.59 -23.34
C ALA A 341 -4.47 6.09 -24.62
N PHE A 342 -4.17 6.69 -25.78
CA PHE A 342 -4.71 6.27 -27.06
C PHE A 342 -4.24 4.85 -27.43
N LEU A 343 -2.95 4.56 -27.27
CA LEU A 343 -2.40 3.23 -27.53
C LEU A 343 -3.04 2.17 -26.64
N THR A 344 -3.22 2.40 -25.33
CA THR A 344 -3.97 1.49 -24.43
C THR A 344 -5.45 1.38 -24.83
N ALA A 345 -6.09 2.47 -25.26
CA ALA A 345 -7.48 2.45 -25.69
C ALA A 345 -7.71 1.51 -26.90
N VAL A 346 -6.75 1.43 -27.82
CA VAL A 346 -6.79 0.57 -29.02
C VAL A 346 -5.98 -0.74 -28.89
N MET A 347 -5.30 -0.96 -27.76
CA MET A 347 -4.45 -2.13 -27.55
C MET A 347 -5.29 -3.41 -27.56
N ARG A 348 -5.01 -4.29 -28.52
CA ARG A 348 -5.72 -5.57 -28.73
C ARG A 348 -5.88 -6.38 -27.43
N TRP A 349 -4.82 -6.44 -26.63
CA TRP A 349 -4.77 -7.22 -25.39
C TRP A 349 -5.60 -6.60 -24.26
N ASP A 350 -5.53 -5.27 -24.09
CA ASP A 350 -6.35 -4.56 -23.10
C ASP A 350 -7.84 -4.62 -23.47
N ILE A 351 -8.20 -4.40 -24.75
CA ILE A 351 -9.57 -4.59 -25.25
C ILE A 351 -10.06 -6.01 -24.98
N ASN A 352 -9.24 -7.03 -25.28
CA ASN A 352 -9.63 -8.42 -25.09
C ASN A 352 -9.89 -8.75 -23.61
N TRP A 353 -8.93 -8.47 -22.72
CA TRP A 353 -9.09 -8.77 -21.28
C TRP A 353 -10.13 -7.89 -20.59
N SER A 354 -10.37 -6.65 -21.06
CA SER A 354 -11.47 -5.81 -20.57
C SER A 354 -12.86 -6.21 -21.08
N ARG A 355 -12.95 -7.16 -22.02
CA ARG A 355 -14.22 -7.72 -22.53
C ARG A 355 -14.50 -9.14 -22.02
N ILE A 356 -13.70 -9.65 -21.09
CA ILE A 356 -13.88 -10.95 -20.44
C ILE A 356 -14.15 -10.70 -18.96
N GLY A 357 -15.21 -11.28 -18.39
CA GLY A 357 -15.65 -11.14 -16.99
C GLY A 357 -14.73 -11.84 -15.97
N MET A 358 -13.43 -11.57 -16.06
CA MET A 358 -12.37 -12.22 -15.27
C MET A 358 -11.41 -11.20 -14.67
N HIS A 359 -10.75 -11.61 -13.59
CA HIS A 359 -9.83 -10.81 -12.79
C HIS A 359 -8.61 -10.22 -13.57
N GLY A 360 -8.25 -10.77 -14.74
CA GLY A 360 -6.97 -10.46 -15.41
C GLY A 360 -6.73 -8.97 -15.69
N ILE A 361 -7.77 -8.24 -16.14
CA ILE A 361 -7.68 -6.82 -16.50
C ILE A 361 -7.42 -5.88 -15.31
N THR A 362 -7.67 -6.32 -14.08
CA THR A 362 -7.45 -5.44 -12.91
C THR A 362 -5.97 -5.25 -12.63
N ALA A 363 -5.12 -6.23 -12.97
CA ALA A 363 -3.69 -6.18 -12.73
C ALA A 363 -2.97 -5.02 -13.46
N PRO A 364 -3.12 -4.80 -14.78
CA PRO A 364 -2.51 -3.65 -15.44
C PRO A 364 -3.05 -2.31 -14.91
N PHE A 365 -4.33 -2.22 -14.52
CA PHE A 365 -4.88 -1.03 -13.86
C PHE A 365 -4.18 -0.73 -12.52
N PHE A 366 -4.16 -1.70 -11.60
CA PHE A 366 -3.50 -1.51 -10.30
C PHE A 366 -1.99 -1.28 -10.47
N ALA A 367 -1.34 -1.94 -11.43
CA ALA A 367 0.08 -1.76 -11.71
C ALA A 367 0.41 -0.33 -12.15
N ALA A 368 -0.30 0.19 -13.16
CA ALA A 368 -0.12 1.55 -13.64
C ALA A 368 -0.45 2.60 -12.56
N LEU A 369 -1.51 2.37 -11.78
CA LEU A 369 -1.93 3.29 -10.73
C LEU A 369 -0.96 3.31 -9.55
N THR A 370 -0.51 2.14 -9.07
CA THR A 370 0.51 2.02 -8.02
C THR A 370 1.84 2.60 -8.49
N ALA A 371 2.30 2.30 -9.71
CA ALA A 371 3.52 2.88 -10.26
C ALA A 371 3.45 4.41 -10.33
N TRP A 372 2.37 4.98 -10.88
CA TRP A 372 2.15 6.43 -10.90
C TRP A 372 2.20 7.04 -9.49
N LEU A 373 1.52 6.43 -8.52
CA LEU A 373 1.51 6.92 -7.15
C LEU A 373 2.91 6.81 -6.52
N THR A 374 3.65 5.73 -6.73
CA THR A 374 5.04 5.57 -6.26
C THR A 374 5.97 6.61 -6.87
N TYR A 375 5.94 6.85 -8.19
CA TYR A 375 6.75 7.91 -8.82
C TYR A 375 6.37 9.29 -8.30
N ARG A 376 5.06 9.58 -8.19
CA ARG A 376 4.55 10.83 -7.62
C ARG A 376 4.98 11.02 -6.16
N ALA A 377 5.07 9.92 -5.40
CA ALA A 377 5.51 9.91 -4.01
C ALA A 377 7.01 10.17 -3.86
N LEU A 378 7.83 9.54 -4.71
CA LEU A 378 9.28 9.78 -4.78
C LEU A 378 9.60 11.23 -5.15
N ASP A 379 8.89 11.80 -6.13
CA ASP A 379 9.09 13.19 -6.56
C ASP A 379 8.65 14.22 -5.51
N LYS A 380 7.55 13.97 -4.79
CA LYS A 380 6.97 14.94 -3.84
C LYS A 380 7.39 14.73 -2.39
N GLY A 381 7.86 13.54 -2.01
CA GLY A 381 8.27 13.18 -0.65
C GLY A 381 7.16 13.22 0.42
N ARG A 382 5.88 13.18 0.02
CA ARG A 382 4.71 13.33 0.92
C ARG A 382 4.22 11.99 1.43
N ALA A 383 3.97 11.86 2.73
CA ALA A 383 3.51 10.61 3.33
C ALA A 383 2.18 10.12 2.72
N MET A 384 1.26 11.04 2.38
CA MET A 384 0.01 10.72 1.68
C MET A 384 0.22 10.05 0.32
N ASP A 385 1.21 10.48 -0.48
CA ASP A 385 1.44 9.86 -1.78
C ASP A 385 1.96 8.41 -1.63
N PHE A 386 2.80 8.15 -0.61
CA PHE A 386 3.24 6.80 -0.23
C PHE A 386 2.10 5.93 0.33
N ALA A 387 1.24 6.50 1.18
CA ALA A 387 0.07 5.79 1.73
C ALA A 387 -0.89 5.36 0.62
N LEU A 388 -1.22 6.26 -0.32
CA LEU A 388 -2.07 5.92 -1.48
C LEU A 388 -1.43 4.86 -2.37
N ALA A 389 -0.12 4.95 -2.64
CA ALA A 389 0.60 3.92 -3.38
C ALA A 389 0.51 2.55 -2.67
N GLY A 390 0.67 2.53 -1.35
CA GLY A 390 0.53 1.35 -0.51
C GLY A 390 -0.87 0.75 -0.57
N THR A 391 -1.90 1.59 -0.41
CA THR A 391 -3.30 1.15 -0.52
C THR A 391 -3.62 0.56 -1.90
N MET A 392 -3.13 1.14 -2.99
CA MET A 392 -3.35 0.57 -4.33
C MET A 392 -2.56 -0.72 -4.55
N LEU A 393 -1.34 -0.82 -3.98
CA LEU A 393 -0.57 -2.07 -3.96
C LEU A 393 -1.34 -3.18 -3.20
N GLY A 394 -1.94 -2.85 -2.06
CA GLY A 394 -2.75 -3.79 -1.29
C GLY A 394 -4.04 -4.20 -2.00
N PHE A 395 -4.76 -3.27 -2.62
CA PHE A 395 -5.97 -3.61 -3.37
C PHE A 395 -5.68 -4.48 -4.60
N GLY A 396 -4.58 -4.24 -5.33
CA GLY A 396 -4.24 -5.13 -6.44
C GLY A 396 -4.05 -6.60 -6.02
N MET A 397 -3.57 -6.86 -4.80
CA MET A 397 -3.46 -8.21 -4.23
C MET A 397 -4.82 -8.86 -3.92
N TRP A 398 -5.86 -8.06 -3.68
CA TRP A 398 -7.24 -8.54 -3.57
C TRP A 398 -7.85 -8.89 -4.91
N PHE A 399 -7.59 -8.08 -5.95
CA PHE A 399 -8.27 -8.25 -7.21
C PHE A 399 -7.66 -9.37 -8.07
N TYR A 400 -6.34 -9.62 -8.04
CA TYR A 400 -5.76 -10.73 -8.80
C TYR A 400 -4.47 -11.32 -8.19
N ALA A 401 -4.37 -12.65 -8.15
CA ALA A 401 -3.21 -13.33 -7.54
C ALA A 401 -1.88 -13.06 -8.27
N ALA A 402 -1.84 -12.94 -9.59
CA ALA A 402 -0.59 -12.66 -10.31
C ALA A 402 -0.01 -11.27 -9.99
N TYR A 403 -0.85 -10.33 -9.52
CA TYR A 403 -0.41 -9.00 -9.11
C TYR A 403 0.57 -9.04 -7.92
N ARG A 404 0.59 -10.14 -7.14
CA ARG A 404 1.57 -10.35 -6.05
C ARG A 404 3.02 -10.14 -6.51
N LEU A 405 3.35 -10.48 -7.76
CA LEU A 405 4.69 -10.26 -8.34
C LEU A 405 5.01 -8.78 -8.56
N PHE A 406 4.01 -7.92 -8.76
CA PHE A 406 4.22 -6.48 -8.97
C PHE A 406 4.77 -5.78 -7.72
N ALA A 407 4.55 -6.35 -6.53
CA ALA A 407 5.19 -5.87 -5.31
C ALA A 407 6.73 -5.94 -5.38
N LEU A 408 7.30 -6.90 -6.12
CA LEU A 408 8.74 -7.01 -6.34
C LEU A 408 9.26 -5.88 -7.25
N VAL A 409 8.49 -5.51 -8.28
CA VAL A 409 8.80 -4.37 -9.16
C VAL A 409 8.83 -3.06 -8.36
N ILE A 410 7.84 -2.85 -7.49
CA ILE A 410 7.79 -1.69 -6.60
C ILE A 410 8.94 -1.71 -5.59
N ALA A 411 9.24 -2.85 -4.97
CA ALA A 411 10.37 -2.99 -4.05
C ALA A 411 11.71 -2.66 -4.75
N PHE A 412 11.89 -3.10 -6.00
CA PHE A 412 13.05 -2.75 -6.82
C PHE A 412 13.13 -1.24 -7.09
N VAL A 413 12.04 -0.59 -7.52
CA VAL A 413 12.00 0.86 -7.77
C VAL A 413 12.34 1.66 -6.50
N LEU A 414 11.83 1.24 -5.34
CA LEU A 414 12.12 1.86 -4.06
C LEU A 414 13.58 1.64 -3.62
N LEU A 415 14.12 0.43 -3.80
CA LEU A 415 15.52 0.09 -3.51
C LEU A 415 16.48 0.90 -4.39
N HIS A 416 16.23 0.95 -5.70
CA HIS A 416 16.97 1.78 -6.64
C HIS A 416 16.96 3.26 -6.20
N SER A 417 15.79 3.77 -5.79
CA SER A 417 15.64 5.15 -5.30
C SER A 417 16.35 5.42 -3.96
N LEU A 418 16.52 4.40 -3.11
CA LEU A 418 17.25 4.50 -1.85
C LEU A 418 18.78 4.46 -2.05
N VAL A 419 19.26 3.65 -3.00
CA VAL A 419 20.68 3.49 -3.32
C VAL A 419 21.19 4.66 -4.15
N PHE A 420 20.52 4.97 -5.27
CA PHE A 420 20.97 5.92 -6.30
C PHE A 420 20.22 7.25 -6.32
N GLY A 421 19.07 7.35 -5.65
CA GLY A 421 18.28 8.57 -5.61
C GLY A 421 18.91 9.67 -4.75
N LYS A 422 18.62 10.93 -5.06
CA LYS A 422 19.12 12.12 -4.34
C LYS A 422 18.20 12.54 -3.18
N HIS A 423 17.39 11.62 -2.68
CA HIS A 423 16.43 11.88 -1.61
C HIS A 423 17.09 11.82 -0.24
N ASP A 424 16.53 12.50 0.75
CA ASP A 424 16.84 12.24 2.16
C ASP A 424 16.50 10.77 2.47
N ARG A 425 17.54 9.95 2.71
CA ARG A 425 17.39 8.52 2.97
C ARG A 425 16.55 8.22 4.21
N ARG A 426 16.66 9.00 5.28
CA ARG A 426 15.89 8.78 6.52
C ARG A 426 14.41 9.04 6.28
N ARG A 427 14.09 10.15 5.61
CA ARG A 427 12.72 10.49 5.22
C ARG A 427 12.14 9.48 4.21
N LEU A 428 12.94 9.04 3.24
CA LEU A 428 12.54 8.04 2.26
C LEU A 428 12.23 6.69 2.95
N ILE A 429 13.08 6.22 3.85
CA ILE A 429 12.84 4.97 4.62
C ILE A 429 11.55 5.08 5.45
N ALA A 430 11.33 6.19 6.15
CA ALA A 430 10.09 6.40 6.90
C ALA A 430 8.84 6.37 6.01
N ASN A 431 8.91 7.02 4.84
CA ASN A 431 7.84 7.03 3.85
C ASN A 431 7.61 5.65 3.18
N ILE A 432 8.67 4.88 2.93
CA ILE A 432 8.56 3.47 2.49
C ILE A 432 7.86 2.64 3.57
N GLY A 433 8.17 2.89 4.85
CA GLY A 433 7.45 2.32 5.99
C GLY A 433 5.95 2.64 5.97
N VAL A 434 5.56 3.89 5.65
CA VAL A 434 4.15 4.27 5.45
C VAL A 434 3.52 3.48 4.29
N MET A 435 4.20 3.37 3.15
CA MET A 435 3.69 2.61 2.01
C MET A 435 3.50 1.12 2.35
N ALA A 436 4.47 0.51 3.02
CA ALA A 436 4.40 -0.90 3.44
C ALA A 436 3.27 -1.11 4.46
N LEU A 437 3.11 -0.21 5.44
CA LEU A 437 2.05 -0.24 6.44
C LEU A 437 0.65 -0.15 5.80
N PHE A 438 0.45 0.77 4.85
CA PHE A 438 -0.84 0.91 4.17
C PHE A 438 -1.15 -0.25 3.22
N SER A 439 -0.14 -0.80 2.55
CA SER A 439 -0.30 -2.05 1.79
C SER A 439 -0.66 -3.21 2.70
N LEU A 440 -0.01 -3.33 3.86
CA LEU A 440 -0.28 -4.39 4.82
C LEU A 440 -1.68 -4.29 5.40
N ILE A 441 -2.13 -3.10 5.84
CA ILE A 441 -3.48 -2.87 6.38
C ILE A 441 -4.56 -3.27 5.35
N VAL A 442 -4.38 -2.92 4.08
CA VAL A 442 -5.33 -3.27 3.03
C VAL A 442 -5.31 -4.77 2.73
N THR A 443 -4.15 -5.42 2.59
CA THR A 443 -4.05 -6.87 2.32
C THR A 443 -4.29 -7.73 3.58
N LEU A 444 -4.42 -7.13 4.77
CA LEU A 444 -4.35 -7.85 6.05
C LEU A 444 -5.31 -9.05 6.18
N PRO A 445 -6.57 -8.98 5.74
CA PRO A 445 -7.47 -10.15 5.78
C PRO A 445 -7.01 -11.29 4.86
N ILE A 446 -6.41 -10.99 3.70
CA ILE A 446 -5.81 -12.02 2.82
C ILE A 446 -4.57 -12.62 3.48
N VAL A 447 -3.73 -11.82 4.13
CA VAL A 447 -2.56 -12.34 4.88
C VAL A 447 -3.02 -13.28 5.99
N GLN A 448 -4.09 -12.94 6.72
CA GLN A 448 -4.70 -13.84 7.70
C GLN A 448 -5.22 -15.12 7.04
N PHE A 449 -5.95 -15.02 5.93
CA PHE A 449 -6.46 -16.18 5.21
C PHE A 449 -5.33 -17.11 4.75
N ALA A 450 -4.27 -16.57 4.16
CA ALA A 450 -3.09 -17.32 3.73
C ALA A 450 -2.36 -18.03 4.89
N ALA A 451 -2.37 -17.43 6.09
CA ALA A 451 -1.79 -18.03 7.30
C ALA A 451 -2.65 -19.15 7.91
N LEU A 452 -3.98 -19.06 7.77
CA LEU A 452 -4.92 -20.06 8.30
C LEU A 452 -5.18 -21.21 7.32
N ASN A 453 -5.22 -20.92 6.01
CA ASN A 453 -5.55 -21.85 4.93
C ASN A 453 -4.44 -21.86 3.85
N PRO A 454 -3.19 -22.22 4.19
CA PRO A 454 -2.06 -22.11 3.26
C PRO A 454 -2.22 -23.00 2.01
N ALA A 455 -2.81 -24.20 2.14
CA ALA A 455 -3.03 -25.08 1.00
C ALA A 455 -3.91 -24.43 -0.08
N GLU A 456 -5.11 -23.97 0.29
CA GLU A 456 -6.07 -23.30 -0.61
C GLU A 456 -5.52 -22.00 -1.20
N TYR A 457 -4.73 -21.23 -0.42
CA TYR A 457 -4.13 -19.99 -0.89
C TYR A 457 -3.00 -20.20 -1.93
N PHE A 458 -2.23 -21.29 -1.81
CA PHE A 458 -1.13 -21.62 -2.72
C PHE A 458 -1.51 -22.60 -3.84
N GLU A 459 -2.66 -23.28 -3.77
CA GLU A 459 -3.14 -24.25 -4.76
C GLU A 459 -3.04 -23.74 -6.20
N ARG A 460 -3.49 -22.51 -6.47
CA ARG A 460 -3.40 -21.91 -7.82
C ARG A 460 -1.97 -21.66 -8.28
N THR A 461 -1.05 -21.40 -7.35
CA THR A 461 0.38 -21.19 -7.65
C THR A 461 1.08 -22.54 -7.90
N GLN A 462 0.69 -23.58 -7.17
CA GLN A 462 1.23 -24.93 -7.33
C GLN A 462 0.74 -25.55 -8.66
N SER A 463 -0.56 -25.53 -8.91
CA SER A 463 -1.19 -26.05 -10.15
C SER A 463 -0.80 -25.32 -11.44
N THR A 464 -0.17 -24.14 -11.35
CA THR A 464 0.36 -23.41 -12.53
C THR A 464 1.89 -23.41 -12.61
N SER A 465 2.57 -24.08 -11.67
CA SER A 465 4.04 -24.20 -11.67
C SER A 465 4.52 -25.16 -12.76
N ILE A 466 5.50 -24.73 -13.56
CA ILE A 466 6.14 -25.60 -14.55
C ILE A 466 6.78 -26.84 -13.91
N PHE A 467 7.29 -26.70 -12.68
CA PHE A 467 8.00 -27.76 -11.96
C PHE A 467 7.08 -28.91 -11.48
N GLN A 468 5.75 -28.75 -11.56
CA GLN A 468 4.78 -29.81 -11.25
C GLN A 468 4.41 -30.65 -12.49
N HIS A 469 4.88 -30.27 -13.68
CA HIS A 469 4.43 -30.83 -14.97
C HIS A 469 5.59 -31.38 -15.82
N VAL A 470 6.78 -31.51 -15.24
CA VAL A 470 8.02 -31.93 -15.93
C VAL A 470 8.57 -33.19 -15.27
N ALA A 471 9.26 -34.01 -16.06
CA ALA A 471 9.98 -35.16 -15.51
C ALA A 471 11.19 -34.68 -14.68
N GLU A 472 11.54 -35.47 -13.66
CA GLU A 472 12.71 -35.21 -12.81
C GLU A 472 13.98 -35.18 -13.66
N GLY A 473 14.74 -34.09 -13.57
CA GLY A 473 15.93 -33.80 -14.39
C GLY A 473 15.69 -32.97 -15.65
N GLU A 474 14.43 -32.69 -16.05
CA GLU A 474 14.11 -31.82 -17.20
C GLU A 474 13.84 -30.36 -16.81
N GLU A 475 13.90 -30.01 -15.53
CA GLU A 475 13.45 -28.71 -14.99
C GLU A 475 14.19 -27.52 -15.62
N PHE A 476 15.49 -27.67 -15.85
CA PHE A 476 16.30 -26.62 -16.51
C PHE A 476 15.92 -26.46 -17.99
N SER A 477 15.66 -27.55 -18.71
CA SER A 477 15.19 -27.52 -20.10
C SER A 477 13.82 -26.83 -20.18
N ALA A 478 12.90 -27.19 -19.30
CA ALA A 478 11.58 -26.57 -19.21
C ALA A 478 11.66 -25.08 -18.87
N LEU A 479 12.54 -24.68 -17.95
CA LEU A 479 12.78 -23.27 -17.62
C LEU A 479 13.32 -22.48 -18.83
N VAL A 480 14.30 -23.01 -19.55
CA VAL A 480 14.85 -22.38 -20.76
C VAL A 480 13.80 -22.29 -21.87
N GLN A 481 13.00 -23.33 -22.08
CA GLN A 481 11.90 -23.31 -23.05
C GLN A 481 10.81 -22.30 -22.66
N ASN A 482 10.43 -22.23 -21.38
CA ASN A 482 9.44 -21.28 -20.89
C ASN A 482 9.96 -19.83 -21.00
N PHE A 483 11.22 -19.57 -20.65
CA PHE A 483 11.86 -18.28 -20.84
C PHE A 483 11.92 -17.87 -22.31
N ARG A 484 12.31 -18.80 -23.20
CA ARG A 484 12.32 -18.56 -24.65
C ARG A 484 10.92 -18.16 -25.14
N LYS A 485 9.88 -18.92 -24.79
CA LYS A 485 8.48 -18.61 -25.18
C LYS A 485 8.06 -17.21 -24.73
N HIS A 486 8.32 -16.83 -23.48
CA HIS A 486 8.00 -15.50 -22.97
C HIS A 486 8.82 -14.37 -23.61
N LEU A 487 10.07 -14.63 -24.02
CA LEU A 487 10.87 -13.65 -24.74
C LEU A 487 10.37 -13.48 -26.18
N THR A 488 9.97 -14.56 -26.85
CA THR A 488 9.49 -14.54 -28.24
C THR A 488 8.02 -14.12 -28.39
N MET A 489 7.21 -14.14 -27.32
CA MET A 489 5.76 -13.88 -27.40
C MET A 489 5.39 -12.47 -27.86
N PHE A 490 6.27 -11.50 -27.63
CA PHE A 490 6.01 -10.10 -27.98
C PHE A 490 6.13 -9.84 -29.48
N HIS A 491 7.05 -10.52 -30.18
CA HIS A 491 7.44 -10.20 -31.57
C HIS A 491 7.32 -11.35 -32.58
N ILE A 492 7.34 -12.61 -32.15
CA ILE A 492 7.49 -13.78 -33.04
C ILE A 492 6.26 -14.71 -32.98
N GLU A 493 5.94 -15.27 -31.82
CA GLU A 493 4.89 -16.28 -31.68
C GLU A 493 4.26 -16.19 -30.28
N GLY A 494 3.00 -15.77 -30.22
CA GLY A 494 2.27 -15.59 -28.97
C GLY A 494 1.48 -16.83 -28.52
N ASP A 495 0.56 -16.63 -27.58
CA ASP A 495 -0.27 -17.70 -27.04
C ASP A 495 -1.20 -18.31 -28.13
N PRO A 496 -1.23 -19.64 -28.32
CA PRO A 496 -2.18 -20.29 -29.24
C PRO A 496 -3.63 -20.23 -28.75
N ASN A 497 -3.88 -19.90 -27.47
CA ASN A 497 -5.23 -19.80 -26.94
C ASN A 497 -5.95 -18.57 -27.51
N GLY A 498 -6.97 -18.81 -28.34
CA GLY A 498 -7.81 -17.80 -28.96
C GLY A 498 -8.56 -16.86 -27.98
N ARG A 499 -8.65 -17.24 -26.70
CA ARG A 499 -9.16 -16.37 -25.62
C ARG A 499 -8.16 -15.28 -25.23
N HIS A 500 -6.85 -15.47 -25.44
CA HIS A 500 -5.80 -14.56 -24.96
C HIS A 500 -5.28 -13.64 -26.07
N ASN A 501 -5.15 -14.14 -27.30
CA ASN A 501 -4.75 -13.38 -28.48
C ASN A 501 -5.33 -14.03 -29.75
N LEU A 502 -5.08 -13.46 -30.93
CA LEU A 502 -5.15 -14.23 -32.17
C LEU A 502 -4.18 -15.42 -32.07
N PRO A 503 -4.62 -16.68 -32.29
CA PRO A 503 -3.79 -17.88 -32.06
C PRO A 503 -2.42 -17.81 -32.73
N GLY A 504 -1.36 -17.92 -31.94
CA GLY A 504 0.04 -17.91 -32.39
C GLY A 504 0.56 -16.54 -32.86
N ALA A 505 -0.29 -15.54 -33.05
CA ALA A 505 0.16 -14.19 -33.41
C ALA A 505 0.98 -13.57 -32.25
N PRO A 506 1.98 -12.72 -32.55
CA PRO A 506 2.67 -11.92 -31.54
C PRO A 506 1.70 -11.10 -30.67
N MET A 507 2.05 -10.92 -29.39
CA MET A 507 1.23 -10.14 -28.45
C MET A 507 1.24 -8.64 -28.75
N LEU A 508 2.31 -8.13 -29.38
CA LEU A 508 2.38 -6.75 -29.86
C LEU A 508 2.20 -6.72 -31.38
N ASP A 509 1.62 -5.64 -31.90
CA ASP A 509 1.72 -5.34 -33.33
C ASP A 509 3.17 -4.93 -33.69
N ILE A 510 3.49 -4.90 -34.98
CA ILE A 510 4.84 -4.61 -35.47
C ILE A 510 5.38 -3.27 -34.94
N ILE A 511 4.54 -2.22 -34.86
CA ILE A 511 4.97 -0.88 -34.44
C ILE A 511 5.25 -0.88 -32.94
N SER A 512 4.32 -1.41 -32.13
CA SER A 512 4.50 -1.52 -30.68
C SER A 512 5.69 -2.43 -30.32
N GLY A 513 5.88 -3.52 -31.05
CA GLY A 513 7.00 -4.44 -30.90
C GLY A 513 8.35 -3.80 -31.25
N MET A 514 8.45 -3.04 -32.34
CA MET A 514 9.69 -2.33 -32.69
C MET A 514 10.13 -1.26 -31.66
N LEU A 515 9.26 -0.88 -30.73
CA LEU A 515 9.53 0.09 -29.66
C LEU A 515 9.90 -0.56 -28.31
N MET A 516 9.83 -1.89 -28.20
CA MET A 516 10.11 -2.69 -27.01
C MET A 516 11.30 -3.63 -27.22
#